data_AF-A0A1H4FUZ2-F1
#
_entry.id   AF-A0A1H4FUZ2-F1
#
_cell.length_a   1.000
_cell.length_b   1.000
_cell.length_c   1.000
_cell.angle_alpha   90.00
_cell.angle_beta   90.00
_cell.angle_gamma   90.00
#
_symmetry.space_group_name_H-M   'P 1'
#
loop_
_entity.id
_entity.type
_entity.pdbx_description
1 polymer ?
#
loop_
_entity_poly.entity_id
_entity_poly.type
_entity_poly.pdbx_seq_one_letter_code
_entity_poly.pdbx_strand_id
1 'polypeptide(L)'
;MRGLRALWPVLIAACLSACSSLRPWINDPLPENPPPRSAIIATAQRDPTILVAVTLSGGGARAAAFGYGVLEELRDTRFQWNGRETDLLNATDVISGVSGGSILAAYYAAFGAEGLPNFETIFLRQNFQNSLILQALRPSSLHDLTSPWYGRSHLLARRLDAIYQGKTYADIENDPRHPQLVIAATDMSLGTPFEFTQDQFELICSDLQTVPLSFAVAASSAVPVLLSPMTLQNHAQVCQDRGITPRLATVGGANYRARMFRMQANSYLDAHARPFIHLVDGGVADNLAVRRLLDRALLGGGLRESFEEVGIPPGSVRKLVVISVNSARDPANNIDQSDRVPGIRQVTDTLLFGAGARATLETQEFLLDTARQWREDLRRRSSGADAFAPDAEIHVVQANLRDAADGELRLRLLQVPTAFSISDEEVTRLIAAGRSALRRSADFQALKQSLGVKDD
;
A
#
# COMPACT_ATOMS: atom_id res chain seq x y z
N MET A 1 15.84 43.20 43.85
CA MET A 1 16.17 42.66 42.49
C MET A 1 17.23 41.54 42.48
N ARG A 2 17.56 40.86 43.60
CA ARG A 2 18.51 39.73 43.61
C ARG A 2 17.85 38.35 43.37
N GLY A 3 16.55 38.21 43.69
CA GLY A 3 15.81 36.94 43.48
C GLY A 3 15.52 36.58 42.01
N LEU A 4 15.31 37.56 41.13
CA LEU A 4 15.06 37.30 39.70
C LEU A 4 16.29 36.79 38.95
N ARG A 5 17.51 37.11 39.40
CA ARG A 5 18.76 36.65 38.76
C ARG A 5 19.07 35.18 39.06
N ALA A 6 18.56 34.63 40.16
CA ALA A 6 18.72 33.22 40.52
C ALA A 6 17.70 32.30 39.81
N LEU A 7 16.58 32.84 39.32
CA LEU A 7 15.57 32.10 38.56
C LEU A 7 16.00 31.81 37.12
N TRP A 8 16.82 32.68 36.53
CA TRP A 8 17.28 32.57 35.15
C TRP A 8 18.10 31.29 34.86
N PRO A 9 19.10 30.89 35.67
CA PRO A 9 19.83 29.65 35.45
C PRO A 9 18.95 28.40 35.65
N VAL A 10 17.95 28.45 36.54
CA VAL A 10 17.00 27.35 36.75
C VAL A 10 16.04 27.23 35.56
N LEU A 11 15.57 28.35 35.00
CA LEU A 11 14.74 28.37 33.79
C LEU A 11 15.52 27.91 32.55
N ILE A 12 16.78 28.32 32.40
CA ILE A 12 17.65 27.84 31.31
C ILE A 12 17.92 26.34 31.47
N ALA A 13 18.24 25.86 32.68
CA ALA A 13 18.45 24.43 32.94
C ALA A 13 17.16 23.62 32.69
N ALA A 14 15.99 24.13 33.09
CA ALA A 14 14.69 23.51 32.83
C ALA A 14 14.34 23.47 31.33
N CYS A 15 14.65 24.54 30.58
CA CYS A 15 14.47 24.59 29.12
C CYS A 15 15.45 23.67 28.37
N LEU A 16 16.68 23.48 28.88
CA LEU A 16 17.66 22.55 28.31
C LEU A 16 17.29 21.08 28.56
N SER A 17 16.56 20.79 29.64
CA SER A 17 15.99 19.45 29.92
C SER A 17 14.61 19.21 29.27
N ALA A 18 14.05 20.18 28.53
CA ALA A 18 12.66 20.11 28.07
C ALA A 18 12.47 19.37 26.72
N CYS A 19 13.54 19.19 25.94
CA CYS A 19 13.45 18.48 24.66
C CYS A 19 13.67 16.99 24.86
N SER A 20 12.70 16.20 24.41
CA SER A 20 12.81 14.74 24.42
C SER A 20 13.95 14.27 23.52
N SER A 21 14.74 13.31 23.99
CA SER A 21 15.73 12.60 23.18
C SER A 21 15.18 11.31 22.60
N LEU A 22 13.85 11.12 22.62
CA LEU A 22 13.19 9.92 22.10
C LEU A 22 13.54 9.71 20.63
N ARG A 23 14.05 8.53 20.33
CA ARG A 23 14.24 8.05 18.96
C ARG A 23 13.17 7.00 18.66
N PRO A 24 12.40 7.15 17.58
CA PRO A 24 11.48 6.11 17.14
C PRO A 24 12.26 4.89 16.63
N TRP A 25 11.53 3.81 16.33
CA TRP A 25 12.08 2.69 15.57
C TRP A 25 12.68 3.18 14.24
N ILE A 26 13.79 2.56 13.84
CA ILE A 26 14.47 2.77 12.57
C ILE A 26 14.85 1.40 12.01
N ASN A 27 14.93 1.29 10.68
CA ASN A 27 15.23 0.03 9.99
C ASN A 27 16.65 -0.46 10.26
N ASP A 28 16.75 -1.77 10.48
CA ASP A 28 18.02 -2.47 10.63
C ASP A 28 18.68 -2.72 9.25
N PRO A 29 20.02 -2.76 9.18
CA PRO A 29 20.72 -3.17 7.98
C PRO A 29 20.45 -4.64 7.66
N LEU A 30 20.58 -5.01 6.39
CA LEU A 30 20.42 -6.38 5.94
C LEU A 30 21.42 -7.31 6.68
N PRO A 31 20.97 -8.47 7.22
CA PRO A 31 21.87 -9.41 7.89
C PRO A 31 22.90 -9.98 6.91
N GLU A 32 24.00 -10.53 7.44
CA GLU A 32 25.09 -11.11 6.62
C GLU A 32 24.60 -12.28 5.75
N ASN A 33 23.69 -13.09 6.30
CA ASN A 33 22.99 -14.15 5.59
C ASN A 33 21.54 -13.69 5.40
N PRO A 34 21.23 -12.96 4.33
CA PRO A 34 19.86 -12.55 4.07
C PRO A 34 18.98 -13.79 3.95
N PRO A 35 17.74 -13.73 4.46
CA PRO A 35 16.77 -14.78 4.20
C PRO A 35 16.64 -14.97 2.68
N PRO A 36 16.42 -16.22 2.21
CA PRO A 36 16.18 -16.45 0.79
C PRO A 36 15.06 -15.53 0.35
N ARG A 37 15.27 -14.86 -0.80
CA ARG A 37 14.24 -14.00 -1.41
C ARG A 37 12.93 -14.75 -1.35
N SER A 38 11.94 -14.13 -0.74
CA SER A 38 10.64 -14.72 -0.49
C SER A 38 10.06 -15.18 -1.84
N ALA A 39 10.25 -16.44 -2.20
CA ALA A 39 9.55 -17.10 -3.29
C ALA A 39 8.16 -17.43 -2.73
N ILE A 40 7.36 -16.37 -2.50
CA ILE A 40 6.16 -16.37 -1.65
C ILE A 40 5.12 -17.36 -2.17
N ILE A 41 5.11 -17.64 -3.48
CA ILE A 41 4.17 -18.59 -4.07
C ILE A 41 4.58 -20.04 -3.74
N ALA A 42 5.88 -20.35 -3.73
CA ALA A 42 6.37 -21.69 -3.38
C ALA A 42 6.27 -21.99 -1.87
N THR A 43 6.37 -20.96 -1.01
CA THR A 43 6.31 -21.13 0.46
C THR A 43 4.88 -21.14 1.00
N ALA A 44 3.94 -20.43 0.36
CA ALA A 44 2.58 -20.29 0.87
C ALA A 44 1.63 -21.47 0.55
N GLN A 45 2.14 -22.60 0.03
CA GLN A 45 1.31 -23.75 -0.39
C GLN A 45 0.12 -23.35 -1.31
N ARG A 46 0.28 -22.25 -2.06
CA ARG A 46 -0.76 -21.70 -2.95
C ARG A 46 -0.73 -22.43 -4.28
N ASP A 47 -1.88 -22.44 -4.96
CA ASP A 47 -2.00 -23.12 -6.25
C ASP A 47 -1.36 -22.25 -7.34
N PRO A 48 -0.24 -22.66 -7.96
CA PRO A 48 0.47 -21.82 -8.92
C PRO A 48 -0.30 -21.65 -10.24
N THR A 49 -1.43 -22.34 -10.42
CA THR A 49 -2.23 -22.28 -11.66
C THR A 49 -3.25 -21.14 -11.67
N ILE A 50 -3.48 -20.47 -10.53
CA ILE A 50 -4.29 -19.26 -10.43
C ILE A 50 -3.50 -18.22 -9.62
N LEU A 51 -3.40 -17.02 -10.18
CA LEU A 51 -2.73 -15.88 -9.54
C LEU A 51 -3.73 -14.75 -9.35
N VAL A 52 -3.89 -14.27 -8.13
CA VAL A 52 -4.83 -13.20 -7.78
C VAL A 52 -4.11 -12.09 -7.04
N ALA A 53 -4.12 -10.89 -7.61
CA ALA A 53 -3.59 -9.68 -6.99
C ALA A 53 -4.73 -8.70 -6.70
N VAL A 54 -4.81 -8.19 -5.47
CA VAL A 54 -5.78 -7.18 -5.04
C VAL A 54 -5.03 -5.90 -4.68
N THR A 55 -5.46 -4.75 -5.20
CA THR A 55 -4.90 -3.45 -4.82
C THR A 55 -5.95 -2.55 -4.22
N LEU A 56 -5.60 -1.91 -3.08
CA LEU A 56 -6.51 -1.11 -2.27
C LEU A 56 -6.02 0.33 -2.21
N SER A 57 -6.78 1.25 -2.79
CA SER A 57 -6.38 2.64 -2.86
C SER A 57 -6.38 3.39 -1.53
N GLY A 58 -5.75 4.57 -1.50
CA GLY A 58 -5.85 5.51 -0.38
C GLY A 58 -7.18 6.26 -0.28
N GLY A 59 -7.35 6.99 0.82
CA GLY A 59 -8.59 7.73 1.15
C GLY A 59 -9.05 7.63 2.61
N GLY A 60 -8.19 7.18 3.53
CA GLY A 60 -8.52 7.04 4.95
C GLY A 60 -9.56 5.95 5.23
N ALA A 61 -10.38 6.13 6.27
CA ALA A 61 -11.42 5.20 6.68
C ALA A 61 -12.47 4.97 5.57
N ARG A 62 -12.70 5.94 4.68
CA ARG A 62 -13.56 5.76 3.50
C ARG A 62 -13.05 4.62 2.62
N ALA A 63 -11.76 4.69 2.26
CA ALA A 63 -11.13 3.68 1.41
C ALA A 63 -11.04 2.33 2.09
N ALA A 64 -10.74 2.32 3.40
CA ALA A 64 -10.75 1.10 4.19
C ALA A 64 -12.14 0.44 4.23
N ALA A 65 -13.22 1.21 4.42
CA ALA A 65 -14.59 0.67 4.46
C ALA A 65 -15.05 0.16 3.08
N PHE A 66 -14.79 0.91 2.01
CA PHE A 66 -15.11 0.49 0.65
C PHE A 66 -14.33 -0.76 0.25
N GLY A 67 -13.02 -0.77 0.48
CA GLY A 67 -12.16 -1.93 0.24
C GLY A 67 -12.56 -3.14 1.08
N TYR A 68 -12.99 -2.94 2.33
CA TYR A 68 -13.48 -4.01 3.19
C TYR A 68 -14.70 -4.70 2.57
N GLY A 69 -15.65 -3.91 2.06
CA GLY A 69 -16.79 -4.46 1.31
C GLY A 69 -16.39 -5.26 0.07
N VAL A 70 -15.35 -4.82 -0.67
CA VAL A 70 -14.81 -5.60 -1.79
C VAL A 70 -14.23 -6.93 -1.30
N LEU A 71 -13.41 -6.94 -0.24
CA LEU A 71 -12.83 -8.17 0.30
C LEU A 71 -13.90 -9.13 0.83
N GLU A 72 -14.99 -8.64 1.42
CA GLU A 72 -16.12 -9.48 1.79
C GLU A 72 -16.78 -10.14 0.57
N GLU A 73 -16.96 -9.38 -0.52
CA GLU A 73 -17.54 -9.95 -1.74
C GLU A 73 -16.62 -11.00 -2.38
N LEU A 74 -15.30 -10.81 -2.32
CA LEU A 74 -14.33 -11.82 -2.76
C LEU A 74 -14.40 -13.09 -1.91
N ARG A 75 -14.54 -12.96 -0.59
CA ARG A 75 -14.73 -14.10 0.33
C ARG A 75 -16.03 -14.85 0.03
N ASP A 76 -17.09 -14.13 -0.30
CA ASP A 76 -18.39 -14.73 -0.56
C ASP A 76 -18.45 -15.34 -1.98
N THR A 77 -17.48 -15.05 -2.85
CA THR A 77 -17.37 -15.63 -4.20
C THR A 77 -16.63 -16.96 -4.17
N ARG A 78 -17.37 -18.03 -3.87
CA ARG A 78 -16.85 -19.41 -3.79
C ARG A 78 -16.81 -20.11 -5.13
N PHE A 79 -15.77 -20.91 -5.35
CA PHE A 79 -15.61 -21.72 -6.56
C PHE A 79 -14.81 -23.00 -6.28
N GLN A 80 -14.86 -23.93 -7.24
CA GLN A 80 -14.06 -25.14 -7.22
C GLN A 80 -12.82 -24.94 -8.09
N TRP A 81 -11.64 -25.16 -7.54
CA TRP A 81 -10.38 -25.07 -8.27
C TRP A 81 -9.52 -26.32 -8.01
N ASN A 82 -9.13 -27.03 -9.06
CA ASN A 82 -8.36 -28.27 -8.95
C ASN A 82 -8.95 -29.30 -7.95
N GLY A 83 -10.28 -29.39 -7.90
CA GLY A 83 -11.00 -30.32 -7.02
C GLY A 83 -11.04 -29.90 -5.55
N ARG A 84 -10.67 -28.65 -5.22
CA ARG A 84 -10.79 -28.05 -3.89
C ARG A 84 -11.76 -26.87 -3.91
N GLU A 85 -12.61 -26.79 -2.88
CA GLU A 85 -13.43 -25.61 -2.65
C GLU A 85 -12.55 -24.48 -2.11
N THR A 86 -12.71 -23.29 -2.67
CA THR A 86 -12.02 -22.07 -2.25
C THR A 86 -12.88 -20.84 -2.55
N ASP A 87 -12.40 -19.66 -2.19
CA ASP A 87 -12.99 -18.37 -2.53
C ASP A 87 -11.91 -17.40 -3.05
N LEU A 88 -12.33 -16.29 -3.67
CA LEU A 88 -11.40 -15.35 -4.29
C LEU A 88 -10.52 -14.62 -3.26
N LEU A 89 -11.00 -14.44 -2.03
CA LEU A 89 -10.21 -13.81 -0.97
C LEU A 89 -9.06 -14.75 -0.57
N ASN A 90 -9.35 -16.01 -0.26
CA ASN A 90 -8.35 -17.03 0.06
C ASN A 90 -7.38 -17.29 -1.12
N ALA A 91 -7.84 -17.17 -2.36
CA ALA A 91 -7.00 -17.26 -3.55
C ALA A 91 -6.08 -16.04 -3.76
N THR A 92 -6.24 -14.94 -3.03
CA THR A 92 -5.45 -13.69 -3.20
C THR A 92 -3.99 -13.90 -2.83
N ASP A 93 -3.08 -13.97 -3.81
CA ASP A 93 -1.62 -14.15 -3.63
C ASP A 93 -0.90 -12.87 -3.22
N VAL A 94 -1.36 -11.74 -3.73
CA VAL A 94 -0.75 -10.43 -3.47
C VAL A 94 -1.85 -9.47 -3.04
N ILE A 95 -1.64 -8.77 -1.92
CA ILE A 95 -2.45 -7.64 -1.52
C ILE A 95 -1.59 -6.39 -1.39
N SER A 96 -1.96 -5.35 -2.13
CA SER A 96 -1.29 -4.05 -2.12
C SER A 96 -2.21 -2.99 -1.51
N GLY A 97 -1.64 -2.03 -0.78
CA GLY A 97 -2.41 -0.97 -0.15
C GLY A 97 -1.69 0.37 -0.04
N VAL A 98 -2.47 1.45 -0.18
CA VAL A 98 -2.03 2.84 0.00
C VAL A 98 -2.85 3.50 1.10
N SER A 99 -2.23 4.26 2.00
CA SER A 99 -2.90 5.09 3.01
C SER A 99 -3.98 4.29 3.75
N GLY A 100 -5.24 4.73 3.74
CA GLY A 100 -6.37 3.96 4.29
C GLY A 100 -6.51 2.51 3.79
N GLY A 101 -6.24 2.24 2.51
CA GLY A 101 -6.21 0.89 1.95
C GLY A 101 -5.05 0.04 2.50
N SER A 102 -3.91 0.65 2.84
CA SER A 102 -2.80 -0.05 3.50
C SER A 102 -3.15 -0.54 4.90
N ILE A 103 -4.04 0.16 5.60
CA ILE A 103 -4.51 -0.25 6.94
C ILE A 103 -5.24 -1.60 6.84
N LEU A 104 -6.16 -1.71 5.87
CA LEU A 104 -6.92 -2.92 5.59
C LEU A 104 -6.03 -4.03 5.00
N ALA A 105 -5.15 -3.70 4.04
CA ALA A 105 -4.26 -4.66 3.40
C ALA A 105 -3.36 -5.36 4.43
N ALA A 106 -2.71 -4.57 5.30
CA ALA A 106 -1.85 -5.09 6.35
C ALA A 106 -2.63 -5.93 7.36
N TYR A 107 -3.87 -5.51 7.68
CA TYR A 107 -4.72 -6.26 8.60
C TYR A 107 -5.13 -7.62 8.02
N TYR A 108 -5.58 -7.67 6.77
CA TYR A 108 -5.90 -8.92 6.09
C TYR A 108 -4.66 -9.82 5.98
N ALA A 109 -3.51 -9.28 5.60
CA ALA A 109 -2.28 -10.06 5.51
C ALA A 109 -1.83 -10.63 6.87
N ALA A 110 -2.06 -9.90 7.96
CA ALA A 110 -1.64 -10.31 9.31
C ALA A 110 -2.60 -11.27 10.02
N PHE A 111 -3.89 -11.25 9.68
CA PHE A 111 -4.93 -12.00 10.40
C PHE A 111 -5.78 -12.93 9.51
N GLY A 112 -5.53 -12.93 8.19
CA GLY A 112 -6.21 -13.79 7.22
C GLY A 112 -7.72 -13.54 7.08
N ALA A 113 -8.37 -14.40 6.31
CA ALA A 113 -9.81 -14.31 6.05
C ALA A 113 -10.66 -14.51 7.31
N GLU A 114 -10.21 -15.33 8.25
CA GLU A 114 -10.89 -15.59 9.53
C GLU A 114 -10.87 -14.35 10.45
N GLY A 115 -9.77 -13.59 10.47
CA GLY A 115 -9.63 -12.40 11.30
C GLY A 115 -10.23 -11.13 10.67
N LEU A 116 -10.45 -11.12 9.36
CA LEU A 116 -10.97 -9.97 8.60
C LEU A 116 -12.24 -9.35 9.21
N PRO A 117 -13.28 -10.11 9.63
CA PRO A 117 -14.50 -9.53 10.21
C PRO A 117 -14.26 -8.63 11.43
N ASN A 118 -13.22 -8.89 12.21
CA ASN A 118 -12.90 -8.07 13.38
C ASN A 118 -12.46 -6.65 12.98
N PHE A 119 -11.95 -6.45 11.76
CA PHE A 119 -11.47 -5.15 11.26
C PHE A 119 -12.53 -4.06 11.37
N GLU A 120 -13.78 -4.38 11.04
CA GLU A 120 -14.88 -3.43 11.12
C GLU A 120 -15.04 -2.91 12.55
N THR A 121 -15.03 -3.81 13.53
CA THR A 121 -15.24 -3.47 14.93
C THR A 121 -14.05 -2.76 15.57
N ILE A 122 -12.80 -3.13 15.22
CA ILE A 122 -11.60 -2.59 15.88
C ILE A 122 -11.05 -1.32 15.22
N PHE A 123 -11.43 -1.04 13.97
CA PHE A 123 -10.95 0.12 13.22
C PHE A 123 -12.09 0.95 12.64
N LEU A 124 -12.93 0.37 11.75
CA LEU A 124 -13.91 1.17 10.98
C LEU A 124 -14.97 1.83 11.87
N ARG A 125 -15.47 1.11 12.87
CA ARG A 125 -16.47 1.59 13.85
C ARG A 125 -15.85 2.21 15.09
N GLN A 126 -14.54 2.42 15.09
CA GLN A 126 -13.86 3.10 16.18
C GLN A 126 -13.66 4.58 15.83
N ASN A 127 -13.78 5.43 16.85
CA ASN A 127 -13.36 6.82 16.71
C ASN A 127 -11.82 6.94 16.83
N PHE A 128 -11.13 6.30 15.89
CA PHE A 128 -9.69 6.23 15.80
C PHE A 128 -9.05 7.62 15.76
N GLN A 129 -9.63 8.55 15.00
CA GLN A 129 -9.16 9.93 14.89
C GLN A 129 -9.21 10.66 16.24
N ASN A 130 -10.32 10.58 16.97
CA ASN A 130 -10.39 11.18 18.31
C ASN A 130 -9.41 10.50 19.28
N SER A 131 -9.23 9.18 19.17
CA SER A 131 -8.24 8.46 19.99
C SER A 131 -6.81 8.96 19.76
N LEU A 132 -6.45 9.28 18.51
CA LEU A 132 -5.16 9.89 18.16
C LEU A 132 -5.02 11.32 18.69
N ILE A 133 -6.07 12.14 18.55
CA ILE A 133 -6.07 13.52 19.06
C ILE A 133 -5.87 13.50 20.58
N LEU A 134 -6.64 12.69 21.30
CA LEU A 134 -6.51 12.53 22.74
C LEU A 134 -5.12 12.00 23.13
N GLN A 135 -4.56 11.08 22.35
CA GLN A 135 -3.19 10.59 22.55
C GLN A 135 -2.15 11.70 22.35
N ALA A 136 -2.30 12.55 21.34
CA ALA A 136 -1.41 13.67 21.06
C ALA A 136 -1.45 14.75 22.15
N LEU A 137 -2.59 14.92 22.82
CA LEU A 137 -2.77 15.87 23.93
C LEU A 137 -2.24 15.35 25.27
N ARG A 138 -1.81 14.09 25.37
CA ARG A 138 -1.21 13.55 26.61
C ARG A 138 0.12 14.27 26.90
N PRO A 139 0.42 14.63 28.16
CA PRO A 139 1.68 15.30 28.51
C PRO A 139 2.93 14.55 28.05
N SER A 140 2.93 13.21 28.13
CA SER A 140 4.02 12.38 27.63
C SER A 140 4.20 12.50 26.11
N SER A 141 3.11 12.49 25.34
CA SER A 141 3.16 12.64 23.88
C SER A 141 3.59 14.05 23.47
N LEU A 142 3.14 15.08 24.19
CA LEU A 142 3.60 16.46 23.95
C LEU A 142 5.10 16.59 24.18
N HIS A 143 5.62 15.95 25.23
CA HIS A 143 7.07 15.88 25.44
C HIS A 143 7.77 15.07 24.35
N ASP A 144 7.27 13.89 23.98
CA ASP A 144 7.82 13.08 22.87
C ASP A 144 7.93 13.89 21.57
N LEU A 145 6.90 14.68 21.24
CA LEU A 145 6.83 15.53 20.05
C LEU A 145 7.82 16.71 20.05
N THR A 146 8.49 17.00 21.17
CA THR A 146 9.61 17.95 21.18
C THR A 146 10.90 17.36 20.64
N SER A 147 10.98 16.03 20.47
CA SER A 147 12.13 15.38 19.85
C SER A 147 12.18 15.71 18.34
N PRO A 148 13.36 16.06 17.81
CA PRO A 148 13.51 16.33 16.37
C PRO A 148 13.34 15.06 15.52
N TRP A 149 13.40 13.86 16.12
CA TRP A 149 13.22 12.58 15.43
C TRP A 149 11.81 12.00 15.55
N TYR A 150 10.98 12.52 16.47
CA TYR A 150 9.66 11.95 16.76
C TYR A 150 8.54 12.92 16.39
N GLY A 151 7.86 12.65 15.28
CA GLY A 151 6.69 13.41 14.80
C GLY A 151 5.33 12.72 14.97
N ARG A 152 4.26 13.42 14.56
CA ARG A 152 2.84 13.00 14.65
C ARG A 152 2.56 11.61 14.05
N SER A 153 3.27 11.21 13.00
CA SER A 153 3.08 9.89 12.38
C SER A 153 3.60 8.75 13.25
N HIS A 154 4.52 9.01 14.18
CA HIS A 154 4.96 8.00 15.14
C HIS A 154 3.90 7.77 16.22
N LEU A 155 3.06 8.77 16.53
CA LEU A 155 1.87 8.55 17.37
C LEU A 155 0.84 7.69 16.63
N LEU A 156 0.64 7.95 15.33
CA LEU A 156 -0.17 7.09 14.46
C LEU A 156 0.36 5.65 14.46
N ALA A 157 1.66 5.46 14.20
CA ALA A 157 2.30 4.14 14.24
C ALA A 157 2.07 3.45 15.60
N ARG A 158 2.31 4.16 16.72
CA ARG A 158 2.07 3.64 18.08
C ARG A 158 0.62 3.18 18.29
N ARG A 159 -0.37 3.86 17.69
CA ARG A 159 -1.78 3.45 17.79
C ARG A 159 -2.13 2.28 16.87
N LEU A 160 -1.60 2.27 15.66
CA LEU A 160 -1.73 1.17 14.69
C LEU A 160 -1.08 -0.12 15.22
N ASP A 161 0.01 0.00 15.98
CA ASP A 161 0.70 -1.12 16.58
C ASP A 161 -0.21 -2.00 17.45
N ALA A 162 -1.16 -1.37 18.16
CA ALA A 162 -2.16 -2.10 18.93
C ALA A 162 -3.17 -2.86 18.06
N ILE A 163 -3.48 -2.37 16.84
CA ILE A 163 -4.34 -3.07 15.88
C ILE A 163 -3.60 -4.29 15.31
N TYR A 164 -2.31 -4.13 15.01
CA TYR A 164 -1.48 -5.20 14.45
C TYR A 164 -0.84 -6.11 15.49
N GLN A 165 -1.09 -5.87 16.78
CA GLN A 165 -0.53 -6.64 17.90
C GLN A 165 1.01 -6.71 17.87
N GLY A 166 1.66 -5.62 17.45
CA GLY A 166 3.12 -5.53 17.34
C GLY A 166 3.75 -6.35 16.22
N LYS A 167 2.95 -6.90 15.30
CA LYS A 167 3.44 -7.74 14.21
C LYS A 167 4.38 -6.99 13.25
N THR A 168 5.35 -7.73 12.70
CA THR A 168 6.25 -7.27 11.64
C THR A 168 5.97 -7.98 10.32
N TYR A 169 6.71 -7.62 9.27
CA TYR A 169 6.70 -8.37 8.02
C TYR A 169 7.15 -9.83 8.19
N ALA A 170 8.08 -10.12 9.11
CA ALA A 170 8.47 -11.50 9.42
C ALA A 170 7.28 -12.35 9.91
N ASP A 171 6.43 -11.78 10.78
CA ASP A 171 5.27 -12.49 11.31
C ASP A 171 4.25 -12.84 10.23
N ILE A 172 4.13 -11.98 9.22
CA ILE A 172 3.34 -12.27 8.02
C ILE A 172 4.03 -13.39 7.25
N GLU A 173 5.29 -13.21 6.83
CA GLU A 173 6.05 -14.16 6.00
C GLU A 173 6.14 -15.59 6.58
N ASN A 174 6.06 -15.73 7.90
CA ASN A 174 6.07 -17.01 8.58
C ASN A 174 4.71 -17.75 8.55
N ASP A 175 3.60 -17.09 8.17
CA ASP A 175 2.29 -17.73 8.03
C ASP A 175 2.09 -18.31 6.62
N PRO A 176 2.15 -19.63 6.41
CA PRO A 176 2.07 -20.22 5.07
C PRO A 176 0.77 -19.91 4.33
N ARG A 177 -0.28 -19.33 4.92
CA ARG A 177 -1.52 -18.97 4.20
C ARG A 177 -1.64 -17.48 3.89
N HIS A 178 -0.68 -16.64 4.29
CA HIS A 178 -0.77 -15.19 4.11
C HIS A 178 -0.62 -14.77 2.62
N PRO A 179 -1.29 -13.69 2.17
CA PRO A 179 -0.98 -13.03 0.89
C PRO A 179 0.29 -12.19 1.02
N GLN A 180 1.12 -12.10 -0.03
CA GLN A 180 2.21 -11.12 -0.07
C GLN A 180 1.65 -9.71 0.17
N LEU A 181 2.16 -9.04 1.20
CA LEU A 181 1.76 -7.67 1.52
C LEU A 181 2.68 -6.68 0.82
N VAL A 182 2.09 -5.76 0.07
CA VAL A 182 2.78 -4.60 -0.50
C VAL A 182 2.16 -3.34 0.08
N ILE A 183 2.93 -2.56 0.83
CA ILE A 183 2.51 -1.23 1.27
C ILE A 183 3.28 -0.22 0.44
N ALA A 184 2.59 0.76 -0.13
CA ALA A 184 3.22 1.82 -0.91
C ALA A 184 3.14 3.17 -0.18
N ALA A 185 4.29 3.82 -0.05
CA ALA A 185 4.45 5.21 0.39
C ALA A 185 5.06 6.04 -0.75
N THR A 186 5.28 7.33 -0.50
CA THR A 186 5.96 8.22 -1.43
C THR A 186 7.30 8.65 -0.85
N ASP A 187 8.39 8.47 -1.59
CA ASP A 187 9.66 9.13 -1.28
C ASP A 187 9.52 10.63 -1.55
N MET A 188 9.57 11.43 -0.48
CA MET A 188 9.35 12.87 -0.56
C MET A 188 10.40 13.61 -1.39
N SER A 189 11.63 13.09 -1.46
CA SER A 189 12.73 13.72 -2.21
C SER A 189 12.65 13.42 -3.70
N LEU A 190 12.23 12.21 -4.08
CA LEU A 190 12.10 11.80 -5.49
C LEU A 190 10.71 12.10 -6.06
N GLY A 191 9.68 12.19 -5.23
CA GLY A 191 8.28 12.26 -5.66
C GLY A 191 7.81 10.96 -6.33
N THR A 192 8.43 9.83 -5.99
CA THR A 192 8.15 8.52 -6.60
C THR A 192 7.68 7.51 -5.56
N PRO A 193 6.96 6.44 -5.98
CA PRO A 193 6.54 5.40 -5.06
C PRO A 193 7.74 4.72 -4.38
N PHE A 194 7.63 4.47 -3.09
CA PHE A 194 8.52 3.63 -2.30
C PHE A 194 7.69 2.51 -1.69
N GLU A 195 8.00 1.26 -2.03
CA GLU A 195 7.20 0.11 -1.63
C GLU A 195 7.92 -0.73 -0.59
N PHE A 196 7.22 -1.12 0.46
CA PHE A 196 7.72 -2.05 1.47
C PHE A 196 7.72 -3.47 0.89
N THR A 197 8.79 -3.77 0.14
CA THR A 197 9.07 -5.05 -0.51
C THR A 197 10.55 -5.40 -0.40
N GLN A 198 10.89 -6.68 -0.44
CA GLN A 198 12.26 -7.15 -0.25
C GLN A 198 13.23 -6.46 -1.22
N ASP A 199 12.84 -6.34 -2.48
CA ASP A 199 13.67 -5.76 -3.54
C ASP A 199 13.97 -4.27 -3.31
N GLN A 200 12.98 -3.52 -2.83
CA GLN A 200 13.16 -2.10 -2.54
C GLN A 200 14.02 -1.90 -1.29
N PHE A 201 13.92 -2.80 -0.32
CA PHE A 201 14.74 -2.79 0.89
C PHE A 201 16.18 -3.26 0.62
N GLU A 202 16.40 -4.19 -0.32
CA GLU A 202 17.73 -4.56 -0.83
C GLU A 202 18.47 -3.33 -1.40
N LEU A 203 17.79 -2.42 -2.10
CA LEU A 203 18.39 -1.20 -2.65
C LEU A 203 19.00 -0.28 -1.59
N ILE A 204 18.47 -0.32 -0.36
CA ILE A 204 18.92 0.50 0.76
C ILE A 204 19.61 -0.38 1.83
N CYS A 205 19.97 -1.61 1.46
CA CYS A 205 20.58 -2.64 2.31
C CYS A 205 19.90 -2.76 3.68
N SER A 206 18.58 -2.84 3.70
CA SER A 206 17.79 -2.91 4.94
C SER A 206 17.01 -4.19 5.02
N ASP A 207 16.75 -4.67 6.23
CA ASP A 207 15.97 -5.88 6.46
C ASP A 207 14.47 -5.56 6.55
N LEU A 208 13.70 -6.01 5.55
CA LEU A 208 12.25 -5.85 5.54
C LEU A 208 11.58 -6.62 6.70
N GLN A 209 12.14 -7.77 7.10
CA GLN A 209 11.51 -8.64 8.10
C GLN A 209 11.40 -7.98 9.48
N THR A 210 12.29 -7.03 9.77
CA THR A 210 12.28 -6.26 11.04
C THR A 210 11.25 -5.13 11.05
N VAL A 211 10.66 -4.80 9.90
CA VAL A 211 9.76 -3.64 9.76
C VAL A 211 8.43 -3.93 10.47
N PRO A 212 8.03 -3.11 11.46
CA PRO A 212 6.70 -3.19 12.05
C PRO A 212 5.63 -2.85 11.01
N LEU A 213 4.53 -3.60 10.96
CA LEU A 213 3.41 -3.28 10.07
C LEU A 213 2.87 -1.87 10.35
N SER A 214 2.85 -1.50 11.62
CA SER A 214 2.45 -0.17 12.10
C SER A 214 3.31 0.96 11.52
N PHE A 215 4.62 0.74 11.33
CA PHE A 215 5.51 1.71 10.72
C PHE A 215 5.21 1.88 9.23
N ALA A 216 5.11 0.77 8.49
CA ALA A 216 4.87 0.79 7.05
C ALA A 216 3.51 1.46 6.71
N VAL A 217 2.46 1.08 7.44
CA VAL A 217 1.12 1.66 7.29
C VAL A 217 1.10 3.14 7.68
N ALA A 218 1.81 3.53 8.76
CA ALA A 218 1.92 4.94 9.14
C ALA A 218 2.66 5.77 8.10
N ALA A 219 3.72 5.23 7.48
CA ALA A 219 4.43 5.88 6.38
C ALA A 219 3.53 6.07 5.16
N SER A 220 2.79 5.03 4.78
CA SER A 220 1.82 5.06 3.68
C SER A 220 0.63 5.99 3.92
N SER A 221 0.32 6.29 5.19
CA SER A 221 -0.78 7.17 5.61
C SER A 221 -0.34 8.56 6.06
N ALA A 222 0.95 8.91 5.92
CA ALA A 222 1.53 10.16 6.42
C ALA A 222 1.19 11.35 5.52
N VAL A 223 -0.07 11.76 5.49
CA VAL A 223 -0.56 12.88 4.67
C VAL A 223 0.24 14.16 5.00
N PRO A 224 0.92 14.79 4.02
CA PRO A 224 1.68 16.00 4.26
C PRO A 224 0.86 17.09 4.96
N VAL A 225 1.53 17.93 5.75
CA VAL A 225 0.93 18.99 6.61
C VAL A 225 0.17 18.45 7.83
N LEU A 226 -0.65 17.41 7.68
CA LEU A 226 -1.42 16.81 8.79
C LEU A 226 -0.57 15.88 9.65
N LEU A 227 0.34 15.16 9.01
CA LEU A 227 1.21 14.16 9.61
C LEU A 227 2.68 14.47 9.26
N SER A 228 3.61 13.88 10.00
CA SER A 228 5.05 14.05 9.76
C SER A 228 5.57 12.96 8.83
N PRO A 229 6.61 13.19 8.03
CA PRO A 229 7.26 12.10 7.30
C PRO A 229 7.78 11.00 8.25
N MET A 230 7.75 9.75 7.81
CA MET A 230 8.41 8.62 8.48
C MET A 230 9.80 8.44 7.84
N THR A 231 10.83 8.14 8.64
CA THR A 231 12.21 8.15 8.13
C THR A 231 12.81 6.76 8.18
N LEU A 232 13.42 6.35 7.07
CA LEU A 232 14.31 5.20 6.99
C LEU A 232 15.76 5.69 6.84
N GLN A 233 16.70 4.92 7.38
CA GLN A 233 18.12 5.09 7.13
C GLN A 233 18.53 4.29 5.89
N ASN A 234 19.38 4.87 5.06
CA ASN A 234 19.96 4.17 3.93
C ASN A 234 21.26 3.49 4.35
N HIS A 235 21.26 2.16 4.33
CA HIS A 235 22.42 1.34 4.70
C HIS A 235 23.15 0.80 3.46
N ALA A 236 22.90 1.30 2.24
CA ALA A 236 23.44 0.74 1.00
C ALA A 236 24.96 0.53 1.00
N GLN A 237 25.72 1.36 1.74
CA GLN A 237 27.17 1.19 1.91
C GLN A 237 27.53 -0.17 2.53
N VAL A 238 26.74 -0.66 3.49
CA VAL A 238 26.96 -1.97 4.14
C VAL A 238 26.94 -3.10 3.12
N CYS A 239 26.00 -3.06 2.17
CA CYS A 239 25.91 -4.07 1.12
C CYS A 239 27.04 -3.93 0.10
N GLN A 240 27.45 -2.70 -0.24
CA GLN A 240 28.58 -2.45 -1.13
C GLN A 240 29.89 -3.01 -0.56
N ASP A 241 30.15 -2.76 0.72
CA ASP A 241 31.35 -3.26 1.42
C ASP A 241 31.37 -4.79 1.47
N ARG A 242 30.19 -5.42 1.50
CA ARG A 242 30.01 -6.88 1.47
C ARG A 242 29.95 -7.47 0.06
N GLY A 243 30.00 -6.66 -1.00
CA GLY A 243 29.88 -7.11 -2.39
C GLY A 243 28.46 -7.60 -2.78
N ILE A 244 27.44 -7.25 -2.00
CA ILE A 244 26.05 -7.58 -2.28
C ILE A 244 25.51 -6.60 -3.32
N THR A 245 25.07 -7.11 -4.47
CA THR A 245 24.46 -6.28 -5.52
C THR A 245 22.93 -6.41 -5.48
N PRO A 246 22.19 -5.31 -5.22
CA PRO A 246 20.72 -5.33 -5.23
C PRO A 246 20.17 -5.70 -6.61
N ARG A 247 19.12 -6.53 -6.64
CA ARG A 247 18.57 -7.02 -7.92
C ARG A 247 18.01 -5.92 -8.81
N LEU A 248 17.24 -4.99 -8.25
CA LEU A 248 16.62 -3.92 -9.03
C LEU A 248 17.66 -2.98 -9.68
N ALA A 249 18.90 -2.99 -9.21
CA ALA A 249 20.00 -2.27 -9.85
C ALA A 249 20.48 -2.96 -11.14
N THR A 250 20.27 -4.27 -11.27
CA THR A 250 20.73 -5.09 -12.41
C THR A 250 19.64 -5.38 -13.44
N VAL A 251 18.36 -5.08 -13.15
CA VAL A 251 17.24 -5.30 -14.08
C VAL A 251 17.44 -4.45 -15.35
N GLY A 252 17.41 -5.13 -16.50
CA GLY A 252 17.57 -4.53 -17.83
C GLY A 252 16.28 -3.90 -18.36
N GLY A 253 16.37 -3.27 -19.54
CA GLY A 253 15.20 -2.74 -20.26
C GLY A 253 15.54 -1.51 -21.08
N ALA A 254 15.22 -1.56 -22.38
CA ALA A 254 15.58 -0.50 -23.32
C ALA A 254 14.57 0.66 -23.34
N ASN A 255 13.34 0.45 -22.88
CA ASN A 255 12.28 1.47 -22.98
C ASN A 255 12.48 2.62 -21.98
N TYR A 256 11.79 3.74 -22.22
CA TYR A 256 11.92 4.94 -21.38
C TYR A 256 11.60 4.68 -19.89
N ARG A 257 10.56 3.88 -19.62
CA ARG A 257 10.13 3.56 -18.25
C ARG A 257 11.20 2.75 -17.51
N ALA A 258 11.82 1.80 -18.18
CA ALA A 258 12.96 1.03 -17.66
C ALA A 258 14.12 1.91 -17.23
N ARG A 259 14.48 2.86 -18.09
CA ARG A 259 15.55 3.80 -17.79
C ARG A 259 15.21 4.68 -16.59
N MET A 260 13.98 5.18 -16.50
CA MET A 260 13.52 5.98 -15.36
C MET A 260 13.48 5.17 -14.06
N PHE A 261 12.94 3.96 -14.11
CA PHE A 261 12.92 3.04 -12.97
C PHE A 261 14.34 2.75 -12.48
N ARG A 262 15.26 2.39 -13.38
CA ARG A 262 16.66 2.10 -13.04
C ARG A 262 17.39 3.32 -12.48
N MET A 263 17.16 4.50 -13.04
CA MET A 263 17.74 5.74 -12.51
C MET A 263 17.27 5.97 -11.07
N GLN A 264 15.98 5.77 -10.78
CA GLN A 264 15.45 5.86 -9.42
C GLN A 264 16.06 4.79 -8.50
N ALA A 265 16.09 3.53 -8.94
CA ALA A 265 16.67 2.42 -8.18
C ALA A 265 18.14 2.67 -7.83
N ASN A 266 18.95 3.08 -8.80
CA ASN A 266 20.36 3.37 -8.61
C ASN A 266 20.61 4.55 -7.68
N SER A 267 19.69 5.52 -7.61
CA SER A 267 19.84 6.66 -6.70
C SER A 267 19.84 6.22 -5.22
N TYR A 268 19.21 5.10 -4.87
CA TYR A 268 19.21 4.56 -3.51
C TYR A 268 20.53 3.91 -3.12
N LEU A 269 21.35 3.50 -4.11
CA LEU A 269 22.65 2.88 -3.83
C LEU A 269 23.66 3.89 -3.26
N ASP A 270 23.46 5.19 -3.49
CA ASP A 270 24.33 6.24 -2.95
C ASP A 270 23.89 6.66 -1.55
N ALA A 271 24.29 5.90 -0.53
CA ALA A 271 24.01 6.23 0.87
C ALA A 271 24.72 7.50 1.36
N HIS A 272 25.75 7.99 0.66
CA HIS A 272 26.46 9.21 1.02
C HIS A 272 25.66 10.44 0.58
N ALA A 273 25.13 10.43 -0.64
CA ALA A 273 24.25 11.47 -1.15
C ALA A 273 22.85 11.40 -0.52
N ARG A 274 22.39 10.20 -0.16
CA ARG A 274 21.04 9.95 0.37
C ARG A 274 21.07 9.09 1.64
N PRO A 275 21.58 9.61 2.77
CA PRO A 275 21.70 8.86 4.02
C PRO A 275 20.34 8.54 4.68
N PHE A 276 19.30 9.31 4.36
CA PHE A 276 17.95 9.13 4.89
C PHE A 276 16.91 9.21 3.78
N ILE A 277 15.81 8.49 3.98
CA ILE A 277 14.67 8.42 3.07
C ILE A 277 13.44 8.84 3.87
N HIS A 278 12.82 9.94 3.46
CA HIS A 278 11.63 10.48 4.13
C HIS A 278 10.38 10.09 3.35
N LEU A 279 9.51 9.32 3.99
CA LEU A 279 8.30 8.76 3.42
C LEU A 279 7.08 9.55 3.86
N VAL A 280 6.22 9.85 2.89
CA VAL A 280 4.90 10.45 3.09
C VAL A 280 3.82 9.58 2.45
N ASP A 281 2.56 9.98 2.59
CA ASP A 281 1.41 9.23 2.07
C ASP A 281 1.61 8.77 0.62
N GLY A 282 1.31 7.49 0.35
CA GLY A 282 1.50 6.89 -0.97
C GLY A 282 0.62 7.51 -2.06
N GLY A 283 -0.54 8.04 -1.68
CA GLY A 283 -1.49 8.67 -2.59
C GLY A 283 -0.97 9.94 -3.26
N VAL A 284 0.16 10.48 -2.79
CA VAL A 284 0.87 11.60 -3.42
C VAL A 284 1.49 11.20 -4.77
N ALA A 285 2.08 9.99 -4.86
CA ALA A 285 2.73 9.52 -6.08
C ALA A 285 1.90 8.49 -6.86
N ASP A 286 1.26 7.54 -6.17
CA ASP A 286 0.40 6.51 -6.78
C ASP A 286 -0.64 6.05 -5.75
N ASN A 287 -1.91 6.38 -5.98
CA ASN A 287 -2.98 6.01 -5.06
C ASN A 287 -3.48 4.56 -5.27
N LEU A 288 -3.02 3.82 -6.28
CA LEU A 288 -3.47 2.44 -6.54
C LEU A 288 -2.42 1.40 -6.17
N ALA A 289 -1.14 1.78 -6.06
CA ALA A 289 -0.01 0.87 -5.83
C ALA A 289 0.03 -0.33 -6.79
N VAL A 290 -0.35 -0.08 -8.05
CA VAL A 290 -0.29 -1.05 -9.15
C VAL A 290 0.94 -0.82 -10.01
N ARG A 291 1.50 0.40 -9.99
CA ARG A 291 2.51 0.83 -10.95
C ARG A 291 3.75 -0.05 -10.94
N ARG A 292 4.24 -0.50 -9.78
CA ARG A 292 5.43 -1.37 -9.74
C ARG A 292 5.15 -2.83 -10.04
N LEU A 293 3.93 -3.33 -9.79
CA LEU A 293 3.52 -4.63 -10.33
C LEU A 293 3.65 -4.63 -11.86
N LEU A 294 3.22 -3.52 -12.49
CA LEU A 294 3.36 -3.33 -13.93
C LEU A 294 4.81 -3.10 -14.36
N ASP A 295 5.55 -2.22 -13.68
CA ASP A 295 6.93 -1.95 -14.04
C ASP A 295 7.77 -3.25 -13.90
N ARG A 296 7.61 -4.08 -12.86
CA ARG A 296 8.33 -5.37 -12.77
C ARG A 296 8.01 -6.30 -13.95
N ALA A 297 6.71 -6.47 -14.25
CA ALA A 297 6.26 -7.32 -15.35
C ALA A 297 6.75 -6.85 -16.73
N LEU A 298 7.13 -5.57 -16.87
CA LEU A 298 7.62 -4.97 -18.12
C LEU A 298 9.15 -4.86 -18.22
N LEU A 299 9.88 -5.03 -17.11
CA LEU A 299 11.32 -4.76 -17.02
C LEU A 299 12.19 -6.02 -17.01
N GLY A 300 11.76 -7.08 -16.32
CA GLY A 300 12.47 -8.36 -16.32
C GLY A 300 11.98 -9.28 -17.44
N GLY A 301 12.25 -8.96 -18.71
CA GLY A 301 11.99 -9.92 -19.82
C GLY A 301 10.53 -10.36 -20.04
N GLY A 302 9.56 -9.74 -19.36
CA GLY A 302 8.13 -10.08 -19.37
C GLY A 302 7.66 -10.82 -18.10
N LEU A 303 6.39 -11.21 -18.06
CA LEU A 303 5.80 -11.96 -16.94
C LEU A 303 6.51 -13.29 -16.65
N ARG A 304 7.20 -13.87 -17.64
CA ARG A 304 7.95 -15.12 -17.50
C ARG A 304 9.07 -15.07 -16.49
N GLU A 305 9.99 -14.11 -16.61
CA GLU A 305 11.11 -13.98 -15.67
C GLU A 305 10.57 -13.66 -14.27
N SER A 306 9.56 -12.79 -14.17
CA SER A 306 8.89 -12.46 -12.91
C SER A 306 8.23 -13.67 -12.23
N PHE A 307 7.68 -14.61 -13.01
CA PHE A 307 7.03 -15.83 -12.50
C PHE A 307 8.05 -16.94 -12.17
N GLU A 308 9.08 -17.11 -12.99
CA GLU A 308 10.21 -17.99 -12.69
C GLU A 308 10.90 -17.59 -11.36
N GLU A 309 11.06 -16.28 -11.12
CA GLU A 309 11.66 -15.73 -9.88
C GLU A 309 10.91 -16.14 -8.60
N VAL A 310 9.58 -16.24 -8.67
CA VAL A 310 8.73 -16.63 -7.52
C VAL A 310 8.42 -18.13 -7.50
N GLY A 311 9.09 -18.92 -8.35
CA GLY A 311 8.99 -20.38 -8.39
C GLY A 311 7.74 -20.92 -9.10
N ILE A 312 7.06 -20.10 -9.91
CA ILE A 312 5.94 -20.57 -10.73
C ILE A 312 6.52 -21.35 -11.93
N PRO A 313 6.11 -22.61 -12.14
CA PRO A 313 6.56 -23.39 -13.29
C PRO A 313 6.11 -22.76 -14.62
N PRO A 314 6.95 -22.76 -15.66
CA PRO A 314 6.53 -22.35 -16.99
C PRO A 314 5.31 -23.16 -17.47
N GLY A 315 4.39 -22.49 -18.17
CA GLY A 315 3.20 -23.10 -18.75
C GLY A 315 2.13 -23.52 -17.75
N SER A 316 2.24 -23.13 -16.48
CA SER A 316 1.33 -23.60 -15.42
C SER A 316 0.19 -22.62 -15.10
N VAL A 317 0.38 -21.31 -15.32
CA VAL A 317 -0.61 -20.28 -14.96
C VAL A 317 -1.80 -20.35 -15.90
N ARG A 318 -2.96 -20.77 -15.39
CA ARG A 318 -4.24 -20.81 -16.15
C ARG A 318 -5.08 -19.56 -15.95
N LYS A 319 -4.96 -18.88 -14.81
CA LYS A 319 -5.68 -17.63 -14.56
C LYS A 319 -4.79 -16.60 -13.89
N LEU A 320 -4.78 -15.38 -14.42
CA LEU A 320 -4.22 -14.20 -13.77
C LEU A 320 -5.35 -13.21 -13.53
N VAL A 321 -5.57 -12.84 -12.29
CA VAL A 321 -6.65 -11.96 -11.85
C VAL A 321 -6.03 -10.76 -11.14
N VAL A 322 -6.34 -9.56 -11.61
CA VAL A 322 -5.94 -8.30 -10.96
C VAL A 322 -7.20 -7.53 -10.60
N ILE A 323 -7.45 -7.34 -9.32
CA ILE A 323 -8.60 -6.59 -8.79
C ILE A 323 -8.08 -5.25 -8.27
N SER A 324 -8.39 -4.17 -8.98
CA SER A 324 -8.03 -2.81 -8.59
C SER A 324 -9.20 -2.11 -7.93
N VAL A 325 -9.04 -1.70 -6.67
CA VAL A 325 -10.08 -1.05 -5.87
C VAL A 325 -9.75 0.43 -5.72
N ASN A 326 -10.53 1.28 -6.38
CA ASN A 326 -10.36 2.72 -6.37
C ASN A 326 -11.45 3.41 -5.55
N SER A 327 -11.06 3.95 -4.40
CA SER A 327 -11.89 4.67 -3.43
C SER A 327 -11.68 6.19 -3.49
N ALA A 328 -11.09 6.70 -4.58
CA ALA A 328 -10.89 8.11 -4.78
C ALA A 328 -12.22 8.87 -4.72
N ARG A 329 -12.19 10.01 -4.02
CA ARG A 329 -13.29 10.97 -4.02
C ARG A 329 -13.15 11.92 -5.21
N ASP A 330 -14.25 12.56 -5.58
CA ASP A 330 -14.17 13.74 -6.43
C ASP A 330 -13.50 14.89 -5.65
N PRO A 331 -12.76 15.79 -6.33
CA PRO A 331 -12.20 16.99 -5.69
C PRO A 331 -13.33 17.76 -4.99
N ALA A 332 -13.23 17.91 -3.67
CA ALA A 332 -14.31 18.47 -2.86
C ALA A 332 -14.57 19.96 -3.12
N ASN A 333 -13.65 20.65 -3.82
CA ASN A 333 -13.74 22.08 -4.08
C ASN A 333 -13.58 22.31 -5.58
N ASN A 334 -14.64 22.78 -6.23
CA ASN A 334 -14.56 23.38 -7.55
C ASN A 334 -13.92 24.77 -7.43
N ILE A 335 -12.62 24.81 -7.09
CA ILE A 335 -11.87 26.07 -7.00
C ILE A 335 -11.88 26.83 -8.33
N ASP A 336 -12.16 26.14 -9.43
CA ASP A 336 -12.38 26.64 -10.77
C ASP A 336 -13.75 27.29 -10.99
N GLN A 337 -14.70 27.13 -10.05
CA GLN A 337 -16.01 27.78 -10.07
C GLN A 337 -16.07 29.09 -9.28
N SER A 338 -14.96 29.53 -8.68
CA SER A 338 -14.88 30.79 -7.95
C SER A 338 -13.66 31.59 -8.37
N ASP A 339 -13.83 32.90 -8.47
CA ASP A 339 -12.76 33.89 -8.67
C ASP A 339 -11.98 34.22 -7.38
N ARG A 340 -12.42 33.69 -6.23
CA ARG A 340 -11.78 33.91 -4.93
C ARG A 340 -10.49 33.12 -4.82
N VAL A 341 -9.46 33.78 -4.29
CA VAL A 341 -8.16 33.14 -4.01
C VAL A 341 -8.35 31.95 -3.06
N PRO A 342 -7.93 30.73 -3.44
CA PRO A 342 -8.06 29.55 -2.60
C PRO A 342 -7.27 29.68 -1.29
N GLY A 343 -7.85 29.25 -0.18
CA GLY A 343 -7.17 29.21 1.11
C GLY A 343 -6.11 28.11 1.18
N ILE A 344 -5.20 28.16 2.17
CA ILE A 344 -4.06 27.23 2.27
C ILE A 344 -4.50 25.74 2.27
N ARG A 345 -5.61 25.42 2.95
CA ARG A 345 -6.17 24.06 2.98
C ARG A 345 -6.66 23.61 1.61
N GLN A 346 -7.32 24.51 0.86
CA GLN A 346 -7.82 24.20 -0.47
C GLN A 346 -6.67 23.97 -1.44
N VAL A 347 -5.61 24.79 -1.36
CA VAL A 347 -4.37 24.60 -2.14
C VAL A 347 -3.73 23.25 -1.81
N THR A 348 -3.53 22.94 -0.52
CA THR A 348 -2.93 21.66 -0.10
C THR A 348 -3.76 20.46 -0.55
N ASP A 349 -5.09 20.49 -0.34
CA ASP A 349 -5.99 19.42 -0.79
C ASP A 349 -5.91 19.22 -2.31
N THR A 350 -5.86 20.32 -3.08
CA THR A 350 -5.83 20.28 -4.54
C THR A 350 -4.49 19.75 -5.06
N LEU A 351 -3.37 20.20 -4.48
CA LEU A 351 -2.04 19.74 -4.90
C LEU A 351 -1.77 18.29 -4.53
N LEU A 352 -2.16 17.86 -3.31
CA LEU A 352 -1.92 16.50 -2.85
C LEU A 352 -2.87 15.51 -3.53
N PHE A 353 -4.17 15.77 -3.51
CA PHE A 353 -5.16 14.82 -4.00
C PHE A 353 -5.51 15.02 -5.48
N GLY A 354 -5.41 16.23 -6.02
CA GLY A 354 -5.66 16.48 -7.45
C GLY A 354 -4.54 15.95 -8.35
N ALA A 355 -3.27 16.21 -8.00
CA ALA A 355 -2.14 15.64 -8.74
C ALA A 355 -2.08 14.11 -8.58
N GLY A 356 -2.31 13.61 -7.36
CA GLY A 356 -2.42 12.17 -7.09
C GLY A 356 -3.56 11.52 -7.88
N ALA A 357 -4.73 12.16 -8.00
CA ALA A 357 -5.85 11.65 -8.80
C ALA A 357 -5.50 11.54 -10.29
N ARG A 358 -4.75 12.51 -10.85
CA ARG A 358 -4.26 12.41 -12.23
C ARG A 358 -3.29 11.23 -12.41
N ALA A 359 -2.29 11.11 -11.52
CA ALA A 359 -1.34 10.00 -11.57
C ALA A 359 -2.03 8.63 -11.42
N THR A 360 -3.09 8.58 -10.61
CA THR A 360 -3.95 7.40 -10.42
C THR A 360 -4.67 7.02 -11.71
N LEU A 361 -5.31 7.99 -12.39
CA LEU A 361 -5.97 7.75 -13.68
C LEU A 361 -4.97 7.27 -14.75
N GLU A 362 -3.80 7.92 -14.84
CA GLU A 362 -2.73 7.50 -15.75
C GLU A 362 -2.27 6.06 -15.46
N THR A 363 -2.17 5.68 -14.18
CA THR A 363 -1.83 4.31 -13.77
C THR A 363 -2.93 3.30 -14.10
N GLN A 364 -4.19 3.68 -13.97
CA GLN A 364 -5.36 2.84 -14.27
C GLN A 364 -5.51 2.57 -15.77
N GLU A 365 -5.39 3.60 -16.61
CA GLU A 365 -5.40 3.43 -18.08
C GLU A 365 -4.21 2.60 -18.55
N PHE A 366 -3.04 2.82 -17.97
CA PHE A 366 -1.86 2.04 -18.27
C PHE A 366 -2.00 0.56 -17.89
N LEU A 367 -2.65 0.25 -16.76
CA LEU A 367 -2.99 -1.12 -16.37
C LEU A 367 -3.87 -1.78 -17.45
N LEU A 368 -4.88 -1.08 -17.94
CA LEU A 368 -5.79 -1.59 -18.97
C LEU A 368 -5.09 -1.81 -20.32
N ASP A 369 -4.22 -0.88 -20.73
CA ASP A 369 -3.40 -1.02 -21.93
C ASP A 369 -2.46 -2.23 -21.83
N THR A 370 -1.76 -2.36 -20.70
CA THR A 370 -0.83 -3.46 -20.43
C THR A 370 -1.56 -4.80 -20.43
N ALA A 371 -2.73 -4.87 -19.79
CA ALA A 371 -3.56 -6.07 -19.77
C ALA A 371 -4.07 -6.45 -21.17
N ARG A 372 -4.46 -5.48 -22.00
CA ARG A 372 -4.81 -5.72 -23.40
C ARG A 372 -3.63 -6.29 -24.17
N GLN A 373 -2.44 -5.71 -24.00
CA GLN A 373 -1.22 -6.21 -24.62
C GLN A 373 -0.91 -7.66 -24.19
N TRP A 374 -0.98 -7.97 -22.89
CA TRP A 374 -0.76 -9.33 -22.40
C TRP A 374 -1.78 -10.32 -22.97
N ARG A 375 -3.06 -9.95 -23.05
CA ARG A 375 -4.10 -10.80 -23.67
C ARG A 375 -3.82 -11.05 -25.15
N GLU A 376 -3.32 -10.06 -25.88
CA GLU A 376 -2.91 -10.24 -27.27
C GLU A 376 -1.68 -11.11 -27.42
N ASP A 377 -0.67 -10.93 -26.56
CA ASP A 377 0.56 -11.73 -26.58
C ASP A 377 0.27 -13.20 -26.23
N LEU A 378 -0.66 -13.46 -25.31
CA LEU A 378 -1.19 -14.80 -25.05
C LEU A 378 -1.86 -15.41 -26.28
N ARG A 379 -2.70 -14.65 -26.99
CA ARG A 379 -3.36 -15.11 -28.23
C ARG A 379 -2.37 -15.38 -29.35
N ARG A 380 -1.35 -14.53 -29.50
CA ARG A 380 -0.31 -14.62 -30.53
C ARG A 380 0.81 -15.61 -30.19
N ARG A 381 0.88 -16.10 -28.95
CA ARG A 381 1.99 -16.94 -28.44
C ARG A 381 3.37 -16.33 -28.66
N SER A 382 3.46 -15.00 -28.54
CA SER A 382 4.73 -14.28 -28.62
C SER A 382 5.51 -14.34 -27.30
N SER A 383 6.75 -13.85 -27.30
CA SER A 383 7.65 -13.85 -26.12
C SER A 383 6.95 -13.34 -24.86
N GLY A 384 6.93 -14.15 -23.80
CA GLY A 384 6.24 -13.87 -22.52
C GLY A 384 5.07 -14.82 -22.23
N ALA A 385 4.56 -15.55 -23.24
CA ALA A 385 3.49 -16.54 -23.09
C ALA A 385 3.95 -17.87 -22.46
N ASP A 386 5.26 -18.12 -22.33
CA ASP A 386 5.76 -19.42 -21.84
C ASP A 386 5.51 -19.66 -20.35
N ALA A 387 5.15 -18.63 -19.58
CA ALA A 387 4.75 -18.78 -18.18
C ALA A 387 3.30 -19.26 -18.04
N PHE A 388 2.50 -19.05 -19.08
CA PHE A 388 1.07 -19.26 -19.09
C PHE A 388 0.69 -20.58 -19.77
N ALA A 389 -0.32 -21.24 -19.21
CA ALA A 389 -0.91 -22.43 -19.80
C ALA A 389 -1.57 -22.12 -21.16
N PRO A 390 -1.82 -23.13 -22.01
CA PRO A 390 -2.40 -22.90 -23.31
C PRO A 390 -3.77 -22.22 -23.32
N ASP A 391 -4.56 -22.44 -22.30
CA ASP A 391 -5.90 -21.93 -22.10
C ASP A 391 -5.95 -20.77 -21.10
N ALA A 392 -4.81 -20.11 -20.86
CA ALA A 392 -4.72 -19.08 -19.84
C ALA A 392 -5.60 -17.85 -20.12
N GLU A 393 -6.22 -17.33 -19.05
CA GLU A 393 -7.04 -16.12 -19.09
C GLU A 393 -6.50 -15.03 -18.16
N ILE A 394 -6.56 -13.77 -18.62
CA ILE A 394 -6.19 -12.59 -17.82
C ILE A 394 -7.42 -11.73 -17.57
N HIS A 395 -7.80 -11.62 -16.30
CA HIS A 395 -8.92 -10.83 -15.81
C HIS A 395 -8.39 -9.60 -15.07
N VAL A 396 -8.79 -8.40 -15.49
CA VAL A 396 -8.48 -7.16 -14.78
C VAL A 396 -9.82 -6.54 -14.40
N VAL A 397 -10.14 -6.63 -13.11
CA VAL A 397 -11.40 -6.19 -12.53
C VAL A 397 -11.18 -4.85 -11.85
N GLN A 398 -12.02 -3.87 -12.18
CA GLN A 398 -11.99 -2.57 -11.50
C GLN A 398 -13.25 -2.40 -10.66
N ALA A 399 -13.04 -2.07 -9.39
CA ALA A 399 -14.09 -1.68 -8.45
C ALA A 399 -13.87 -0.22 -8.06
N ASN A 400 -14.59 0.70 -8.71
CA ASN A 400 -14.49 2.12 -8.42
C ASN A 400 -15.67 2.58 -7.55
N LEU A 401 -15.39 3.37 -6.51
CA LEU A 401 -16.42 3.96 -5.65
C LEU A 401 -17.43 4.79 -6.45
N ARG A 402 -16.97 5.44 -7.52
CA ARG A 402 -17.81 6.24 -8.42
C ARG A 402 -18.85 5.41 -9.18
N ASP A 403 -18.63 4.11 -9.34
CA ASP A 403 -19.51 3.19 -10.07
C ASP A 403 -20.41 2.37 -9.12
N ALA A 404 -20.23 2.54 -7.81
CA ALA A 404 -20.86 1.72 -6.77
C ALA A 404 -22.36 2.00 -6.55
N ALA A 405 -22.78 3.22 -6.85
CA ALA A 405 -24.12 3.73 -6.62
C ALA A 405 -24.52 4.74 -7.69
N ASP A 406 -25.82 5.02 -7.77
CA ASP A 406 -26.40 5.97 -8.70
C ASP A 406 -27.01 7.18 -7.95
N GLY A 407 -27.16 8.30 -8.65
CA GLY A 407 -27.85 9.50 -8.15
C GLY A 407 -27.24 10.11 -6.88
N GLU A 408 -28.10 10.46 -5.91
CA GLU A 408 -27.70 11.18 -4.70
C GLU A 408 -26.78 10.36 -3.79
N LEU A 409 -26.97 9.04 -3.72
CA LEU A 409 -26.14 8.17 -2.88
C LEU A 409 -24.68 8.22 -3.33
N ARG A 410 -24.43 8.19 -4.65
CA ARG A 410 -23.08 8.35 -5.21
C ARG A 410 -22.44 9.65 -4.77
N LEU A 411 -23.16 10.78 -4.89
CA LEU A 411 -22.64 12.09 -4.51
C LEU A 411 -22.28 12.14 -3.02
N ARG A 412 -23.14 11.59 -2.15
CA ARG A 412 -22.85 11.51 -0.70
C ARG A 412 -21.61 10.66 -0.41
N LEU A 413 -21.48 9.48 -1.04
CA LEU A 413 -20.32 8.59 -0.87
C LEU A 413 -19.01 9.24 -1.34
N LEU A 414 -19.04 9.95 -2.47
CA LEU A 414 -17.88 10.67 -3.01
C LEU A 414 -17.52 11.91 -2.18
N GLN A 415 -18.44 12.44 -1.38
CA GLN A 415 -18.17 13.59 -0.49
C GLN A 415 -17.60 13.19 0.87
N VAL A 416 -17.65 11.90 1.25
CA VAL A 416 -17.07 11.43 2.53
C VAL A 416 -15.60 11.84 2.58
N PRO A 417 -15.15 12.57 3.62
CA PRO A 417 -13.80 13.12 3.66
C PRO A 417 -12.72 12.03 3.81
N THR A 418 -11.50 12.37 3.42
CA THR A 418 -10.32 11.57 3.77
C THR A 418 -9.98 11.84 5.24
N ALA A 419 -10.34 10.91 6.11
CA ALA A 419 -10.15 11.00 7.57
C ALA A 419 -9.87 9.60 8.14
N PHE A 420 -9.35 9.51 9.38
CA PHE A 420 -9.17 8.22 10.05
C PHE A 420 -10.43 7.68 10.74
N SER A 421 -11.50 8.48 10.77
CA SER A 421 -12.81 8.06 11.28
C SER A 421 -13.91 8.71 10.47
N ILE A 422 -14.98 7.96 10.26
CA ILE A 422 -16.21 8.35 9.58
C ILE A 422 -17.38 7.84 10.43
N SER A 423 -18.60 8.30 10.15
CA SER A 423 -19.78 7.85 10.89
C SER A 423 -20.11 6.38 10.64
N ASP A 424 -20.76 5.72 11.59
CA ASP A 424 -21.21 4.33 11.46
C ASP A 424 -22.13 4.11 10.25
N GLU A 425 -22.89 5.13 9.89
CA GLU A 425 -23.75 5.14 8.71
C GLU A 425 -22.91 5.19 7.42
N GLU A 426 -21.88 6.04 7.35
CA GLU A 426 -20.95 6.08 6.22
C GLU A 426 -20.20 4.74 6.09
N VAL A 427 -19.73 4.15 7.20
CA VAL A 427 -19.11 2.81 7.20
C VAL A 427 -20.04 1.80 6.54
N THR A 428 -21.28 1.71 7.03
CA THR A 428 -22.27 0.74 6.54
C THR A 428 -22.55 0.93 5.04
N ARG A 429 -22.74 2.19 4.61
CA ARG A 429 -23.01 2.51 3.20
C ARG A 429 -21.81 2.24 2.30
N LEU A 430 -20.59 2.49 2.77
CA LEU A 430 -19.36 2.27 1.99
C LEU A 430 -19.03 0.79 1.84
N ILE A 431 -19.26 -0.03 2.88
CA ILE A 431 -19.13 -1.48 2.79
C ILE A 431 -20.13 -2.01 1.75
N ALA A 432 -21.40 -1.62 1.84
CA ALA A 432 -22.41 -2.01 0.86
C ALA A 432 -22.06 -1.53 -0.57
N ALA A 433 -21.51 -0.33 -0.70
CA ALA A 433 -21.03 0.21 -1.97
C ALA A 433 -19.87 -0.61 -2.54
N GLY A 434 -18.90 -1.04 -1.73
CA GLY A 434 -17.79 -1.90 -2.16
C GLY A 434 -18.26 -3.21 -2.76
N ARG A 435 -19.19 -3.88 -2.06
CA ARG A 435 -19.84 -5.11 -2.54
C ARG A 435 -20.59 -4.88 -3.86
N SER A 436 -21.40 -3.82 -3.91
CA SER A 436 -22.17 -3.44 -5.10
C SER A 436 -21.27 -3.14 -6.31
N ALA A 437 -20.19 -2.39 -6.11
CA ALA A 437 -19.26 -2.01 -7.18
C ALA A 437 -18.62 -3.24 -7.84
N LEU A 438 -18.18 -4.21 -7.02
CA LEU A 438 -17.61 -5.44 -7.55
C LEU A 438 -18.65 -6.28 -8.28
N ARG A 439 -19.85 -6.47 -7.69
CA ARG A 439 -20.95 -7.22 -8.33
C ARG A 439 -21.40 -6.60 -9.66
N ARG A 440 -21.42 -5.28 -9.78
CA ARG A 440 -21.83 -4.59 -11.02
C ARG A 440 -20.74 -4.59 -12.09
N SER A 441 -19.50 -4.94 -11.75
CA SER A 441 -18.39 -4.95 -12.70
C SER A 441 -18.54 -6.05 -13.73
N ALA A 442 -18.57 -5.69 -15.01
CA ALA A 442 -18.67 -6.65 -16.12
C ALA A 442 -17.48 -7.61 -16.16
N ASP A 443 -16.27 -7.12 -15.88
CA ASP A 443 -15.06 -7.95 -15.79
C ASP A 443 -15.15 -8.94 -14.62
N PHE A 444 -15.78 -8.56 -13.50
CA PHE A 444 -16.00 -9.47 -12.38
C PHE A 444 -17.01 -10.57 -12.71
N GLN A 445 -18.08 -10.23 -13.42
CA GLN A 445 -19.05 -11.23 -13.89
C GLN A 445 -18.41 -12.20 -14.89
N ALA A 446 -17.56 -11.70 -15.80
CA ALA A 446 -16.79 -12.54 -16.70
C ALA A 446 -15.83 -13.48 -15.94
N LEU A 447 -15.17 -12.98 -14.89
CA LEU A 447 -14.33 -13.79 -14.01
C LEU A 447 -15.16 -14.88 -13.31
N LYS A 448 -16.31 -14.54 -12.72
CA LYS A 448 -17.19 -15.51 -12.06
C LYS A 448 -17.62 -16.64 -13.00
N GLN A 449 -18.04 -16.29 -14.22
CA GLN A 449 -18.39 -17.27 -15.27
C GLN A 449 -17.20 -18.16 -15.62
N SER A 450 -16.03 -17.55 -15.79
CA SER A 450 -14.77 -18.21 -16.12
C SER A 450 -14.26 -19.15 -15.00
N LEU A 451 -14.63 -18.88 -13.75
CA LEU A 451 -14.37 -19.74 -12.58
C LEU A 451 -15.47 -20.79 -12.34
N GLY A 452 -16.57 -20.76 -13.09
CA GLY A 452 -17.72 -21.64 -12.86
C GLY A 452 -18.44 -21.38 -11.54
N VAL A 453 -18.39 -20.14 -11.04
CA VAL A 453 -19.16 -19.73 -9.85
C VAL A 453 -20.65 -19.87 -10.19
N LYS A 454 -21.39 -20.62 -9.36
CA LYS A 454 -22.85 -20.69 -9.48
C LYS A 454 -23.45 -19.43 -8.87
N ASP A 455 -24.33 -18.78 -9.61
CA ASP A 455 -25.18 -17.74 -9.03
C ASP A 455 -26.25 -18.45 -8.19
N ASP A 456 -26.16 -18.33 -6.87
CA ASP A 456 -27.20 -18.78 -5.93
C ASP A 456 -28.40 -17.81 -5.90
#